data_AF-A0A8J8NTA6-F1
#
_entry.id   AF-A0A8J8NTA6-F1
#
_cell.length_a   1.000
_cell.length_b   1.000
_cell.length_c   1.000
_cell.angle_alpha   90.00
_cell.angle_beta   90.00
_cell.angle_gamma   90.00
#
_symmetry.space_group_name_H-M   'P 1'
#
loop_
_entity.id
_entity.type
_entity.pdbx_description
1 polymer ?
#
loop_
_entity_poly.entity_id
_entity_poly.type
_entity_poly.pdbx_seq_one_letter_code
_entity_poly.pdbx_strand_id
1 'polypeptide(L)'
;MLGERIFRLVVNVTCVALLYKILLQEDCDFLHVYLGGTVEVPLYYKNYPCLSTPEYLDDFYIFKLSYHLYELAYCILLQRTRQDFPEYVLHHLMTWSLIFFSYSLNMTSLGSIVMLVHDVTDLAVTIFKLSIDITPIAIQGTSYGIMLLTWVYFRLWIFPFYLIHHLYWECYGDNVCPKVNYSMLNMLFGFSNAVSLKSSVNR
;
A
#
# COMPACT_ATOMS: atom_id res chain seq x y z
N MET A 1 -5.76 -19.50 17.41
CA MET A 1 -6.77 -18.65 16.76
C MET A 1 -6.81 -17.24 17.33
N LEU A 2 -7.04 -17.04 18.63
CA LEU A 2 -7.07 -15.69 19.24
C LEU A 2 -5.69 -15.01 19.29
N GLY A 3 -4.63 -15.73 19.70
CA GLY A 3 -3.28 -15.17 19.79
C GLY A 3 -2.72 -14.64 18.46
N GLU A 4 -3.01 -15.33 17.35
CA GLU A 4 -2.64 -14.87 16.00
C GLU A 4 -3.33 -13.54 15.66
N ARG A 5 -4.61 -13.38 16.01
CA ARG A 5 -5.37 -12.16 15.75
C ARG A 5 -4.86 -10.98 16.57
N ILE A 6 -4.51 -11.22 17.83
CA ILE A 6 -3.90 -10.21 18.70
C ILE A 6 -2.53 -9.79 18.15
N PHE A 7 -1.70 -10.75 17.73
CA PHE A 7 -0.41 -10.45 17.11
C PHE A 7 -0.58 -9.54 15.88
N ARG A 8 -1.47 -9.90 14.94
CA ARG A 8 -1.77 -9.08 13.75
C ARG A 8 -2.30 -7.70 14.13
N LEU A 9 -3.14 -7.60 15.15
CA LEU A 9 -3.65 -6.32 15.64
C LEU A 9 -2.51 -5.43 16.14
N VAL A 10 -1.64 -5.97 17.00
CA VAL A 10 -0.50 -5.22 17.55
C VAL A 10 0.40 -4.74 16.40
N VAL A 11 0.74 -5.61 15.46
CA VAL A 11 1.58 -5.23 14.32
C VAL A 11 0.90 -4.15 13.47
N ASN A 12 -0.38 -4.29 13.15
CA ASN A 12 -1.11 -3.31 12.34
C ASN A 12 -1.23 -1.95 13.05
N VAL A 13 -1.53 -1.93 14.35
CA VAL A 13 -1.57 -0.69 15.14
C VAL A 13 -0.19 -0.02 15.15
N THR A 14 0.87 -0.79 15.41
CA THR A 14 2.23 -0.27 15.43
C THR A 14 2.65 0.24 14.05
N CYS A 15 2.35 -0.48 12.97
CA CYS A 15 2.66 -0.05 11.61
C CYS A 15 1.96 1.26 11.25
N VAL A 16 0.65 1.36 11.49
CA VAL A 16 -0.13 2.57 11.21
C VAL A 16 0.42 3.74 12.02
N ALA A 17 0.69 3.54 13.31
CA ALA A 17 1.21 4.59 14.18
C ALA A 17 2.61 5.06 13.76
N LEU A 18 3.50 4.13 13.39
CA LEU A 18 4.85 4.45 12.91
C LEU A 18 4.80 5.18 11.57
N LEU A 19 4.05 4.66 10.60
CA LEU A 19 3.91 5.28 9.29
C LEU A 19 3.32 6.69 9.41
N TYR A 20 2.26 6.84 10.19
CA TYR A 20 1.65 8.15 10.41
C TYR A 20 2.61 9.14 11.08
N LYS A 21 3.45 8.68 12.02
CA LYS A 21 4.50 9.53 12.62
C LYS A 21 5.59 9.94 11.62
N ILE A 22 6.04 9.01 10.77
CA ILE A 22 7.02 9.31 9.71
C ILE A 22 6.43 10.34 8.75
N LEU A 23 5.15 10.19 8.38
CA LEU A 23 4.45 11.09 7.46
C LEU A 23 4.09 12.47 8.07
N LEU A 24 4.08 12.60 9.39
CA LEU A 24 3.86 13.87 10.10
C LEU A 24 5.16 14.68 10.31
N GLN A 25 6.32 14.14 9.94
CA GLN A 25 7.57 14.89 9.99
C GLN A 25 7.48 16.11 9.06
N GLU A 26 8.06 17.24 9.48
CA GLU A 26 7.92 18.54 8.79
C GLU A 26 8.42 18.54 7.34
N ASP A 27 9.21 17.54 6.95
CA ASP A 27 9.74 17.36 5.59
C ASP A 27 8.76 16.66 4.60
N CYS A 28 7.54 16.34 5.02
CA CYS A 28 6.57 15.60 4.20
C CYS A 28 5.60 16.51 3.41
N ASP A 29 5.93 16.79 2.15
CA ASP A 29 5.11 17.62 1.25
C ASP A 29 3.88 16.91 0.62
N PHE A 30 3.63 15.63 0.96
CA PHE A 30 2.62 14.82 0.27
C PHE A 30 1.52 14.23 1.16
N LEU A 31 1.51 14.54 2.47
CA LEU A 31 0.40 14.14 3.36
C LEU A 31 -0.76 15.15 3.25
N HIS A 32 -1.90 14.69 2.75
CA HIS A 32 -3.06 15.55 2.51
C HIS A 32 -3.84 15.89 3.80
N VAL A 33 -4.52 17.04 3.83
CA VAL A 33 -5.40 17.48 4.94
C VAL A 33 -6.47 16.44 5.32
N TYR A 34 -7.07 15.75 4.34
CA TYR A 34 -8.05 14.67 4.61
C TYR A 34 -7.47 13.47 5.36
N LEU A 35 -6.15 13.29 5.31
CA LEU A 35 -5.43 12.25 6.04
C LEU A 35 -4.77 12.81 7.32
N GLY A 36 -5.07 14.06 7.69
CA GLY A 36 -4.49 14.74 8.85
C GLY A 36 -3.14 15.40 8.60
N GLY A 37 -2.79 15.68 7.34
CA GLY A 37 -1.61 16.45 6.97
C GLY A 37 -1.86 17.95 6.85
N THR A 38 -0.83 18.67 6.39
CA THR A 38 -0.82 20.14 6.27
C THR A 38 -1.01 20.63 4.83
N VAL A 39 -0.92 19.73 3.84
CA VAL A 39 -0.85 20.10 2.41
C VAL A 39 -2.20 19.90 1.72
N GLU A 40 -2.72 20.94 1.07
CA GLU A 40 -3.98 20.89 0.30
C GLU A 40 -3.82 20.26 -1.09
N VAL A 41 -2.66 20.41 -1.73
CA VAL A 41 -2.35 19.79 -3.03
C VAL A 41 -1.05 19.01 -2.89
N PRO A 42 -1.10 17.69 -2.63
CA PRO A 42 0.10 16.89 -2.44
C PRO A 42 0.82 16.72 -3.78
N LEU A 43 2.14 16.86 -3.77
CA LEU A 43 3.00 16.61 -4.92
C LEU A 43 3.69 15.27 -4.73
N TYR A 44 3.27 14.24 -5.47
CA TYR A 44 3.84 12.89 -5.34
C TYR A 44 5.12 12.71 -6.15
N TYR A 45 5.35 13.53 -7.19
CA TYR A 45 6.51 13.41 -8.09
C TYR A 45 7.48 14.59 -8.04
N LYS A 46 7.48 15.35 -6.95
CA LYS A 46 8.44 16.45 -6.75
C LYS A 46 9.88 15.92 -6.92
N ASN A 47 10.60 16.47 -7.91
CA ASN A 47 11.98 16.09 -8.26
C ASN A 47 12.20 14.64 -8.70
N TYR A 48 11.18 13.95 -9.23
CA TYR A 48 11.35 12.61 -9.81
C TYR A 48 12.47 12.61 -10.88
N PRO A 49 13.45 11.68 -10.85
CA PRO A 49 13.50 10.43 -10.08
C PRO A 49 14.17 10.51 -8.69
N CYS A 50 14.68 11.67 -8.26
CA CYS A 50 15.31 11.87 -6.96
C CYS A 50 14.32 12.50 -5.98
N LEU A 51 13.39 11.71 -5.45
CA LEU A 51 12.41 12.20 -4.47
C LEU A 51 13.09 12.46 -3.12
N SER A 52 12.71 13.56 -2.46
CA SER A 52 13.02 13.80 -1.06
C SER A 52 12.05 13.00 -0.20
N THR A 53 12.49 11.87 0.34
CA THR A 53 11.72 11.05 1.28
C THR A 53 12.05 11.44 2.72
N PRO A 54 11.08 11.36 3.65
CA PRO A 54 11.34 11.55 5.07
C PRO A 54 12.29 10.48 5.60
N GLU A 55 13.04 10.84 6.63
CA GLU A 55 13.96 9.94 7.32
C GLU A 55 13.19 8.69 7.80
N TYR A 56 13.79 7.50 7.69
CA TYR A 56 13.21 6.20 8.07
C TYR A 56 12.11 5.61 7.18
N LEU A 57 11.66 6.30 6.12
CA LEU A 57 10.64 5.74 5.22
C LEU A 57 11.12 4.47 4.50
N ASP A 58 12.39 4.43 4.09
CA ASP A 58 12.98 3.27 3.41
C ASP A 58 13.03 2.04 4.32
N ASP A 59 13.45 2.23 5.58
CA ASP A 59 13.47 1.18 6.60
C ASP A 59 12.04 0.64 6.86
N PHE A 60 11.06 1.55 6.93
CA PHE A 60 9.65 1.17 7.08
C PHE A 60 9.16 0.35 5.89
N TYR A 61 9.55 0.71 4.66
CA TYR A 61 9.23 -0.05 3.45
C TYR A 61 9.79 -1.46 3.48
N ILE A 62 11.05 -1.63 3.88
CA ILE A 62 11.70 -2.95 3.99
C ILE A 62 11.00 -3.79 5.06
N PHE A 63 10.67 -3.19 6.20
CA PHE A 63 9.92 -3.85 7.26
C PHE A 63 8.54 -4.31 6.78
N LYS A 64 7.79 -3.44 6.10
CA LYS A 64 6.47 -3.78 5.54
C LYS A 64 6.54 -4.88 4.50
N LEU A 65 7.51 -4.81 3.58
CA LEU A 65 7.72 -5.84 2.57
C LEU A 65 8.02 -7.20 3.22
N SER A 66 8.85 -7.21 4.26
CA SER A 66 9.21 -8.41 5.02
C SER A 66 8.01 -9.01 5.76
N TYR A 67 7.17 -8.16 6.36
CA TYR A 67 5.95 -8.59 7.04
C TYR A 67 4.96 -9.24 6.07
N HIS A 68 4.71 -8.63 4.90
CA HIS A 68 3.82 -9.20 3.90
C HIS A 68 4.38 -10.48 3.27
N LEU A 69 5.71 -10.59 3.13
CA LEU A 69 6.34 -11.83 2.71
C LEU A 69 6.15 -12.95 3.75
N TYR A 70 6.26 -12.63 5.04
CA TYR A 70 5.95 -13.56 6.12
C TYR A 70 4.48 -14.01 6.09
N GLU A 71 3.52 -13.09 5.89
CA GLU A 71 2.11 -13.44 5.76
C GLU A 71 1.83 -14.35 4.56
N LEU A 72 2.47 -14.09 3.42
CA LEU A 72 2.39 -14.92 2.22
C LEU A 72 2.96 -16.33 2.47
N ALA A 73 4.14 -16.43 3.08
CA ALA A 73 4.75 -17.71 3.43
C ALA A 73 3.88 -18.50 4.42
N TYR A 74 3.36 -17.83 5.45
CA TYR A 74 2.43 -18.42 6.42
C TYR A 74 1.16 -18.96 5.74
N CYS A 75 0.60 -18.19 4.81
CA CYS A 75 -0.55 -18.61 4.03
C CYS A 75 -0.26 -19.91 3.25
N ILE A 76 0.82 -19.95 2.47
CA ILE A 76 1.17 -21.08 1.61
C ILE A 76 1.46 -22.35 2.42
N LEU A 77 2.17 -22.21 3.54
CA LEU A 77 2.64 -23.35 4.33
C LEU A 77 1.55 -23.91 5.26
N LEU A 78 0.71 -23.05 5.85
CA LEU A 78 -0.16 -23.45 6.96
C LEU A 78 -1.66 -23.33 6.67
N GLN A 79 -2.08 -22.67 5.59
CA GLN A 79 -3.50 -22.41 5.30
C GLN A 79 -4.04 -23.07 4.02
N ARG A 80 -3.33 -24.08 3.50
CA ARG A 80 -3.65 -24.78 2.23
C ARG A 80 -5.03 -25.44 2.20
N THR A 81 -5.61 -25.76 3.34
CA THR A 81 -6.90 -26.47 3.45
C THR A 81 -8.12 -25.55 3.31
N ARG A 82 -7.95 -24.23 3.14
CA ARG A 82 -9.07 -23.31 2.93
C ARG A 82 -9.66 -23.45 1.52
N GLN A 83 -10.98 -23.37 1.42
CA GLN A 83 -11.69 -23.43 0.13
C GLN A 83 -11.31 -22.25 -0.78
N ASP A 84 -11.10 -21.07 -0.19
CA ASP A 84 -10.75 -19.83 -0.91
C ASP A 84 -9.22 -19.61 -0.98
N PHE A 85 -8.43 -20.68 -0.83
CA PHE A 85 -6.97 -20.62 -0.81
C PHE A 85 -6.35 -19.89 -2.02
N PRO A 86 -6.73 -20.15 -3.29
CA PRO A 86 -6.08 -19.49 -4.42
C PRO A 86 -6.33 -17.98 -4.46
N GLU A 87 -7.53 -17.53 -4.12
CA GLU A 87 -7.86 -16.09 -4.05
C GLU A 87 -7.10 -15.41 -2.91
N TYR A 88 -7.04 -16.07 -1.76
CA TYR A 88 -6.33 -15.57 -0.58
C TYR A 88 -4.81 -15.45 -0.82
N VAL A 89 -4.19 -16.42 -1.50
CA VAL A 89 -2.77 -16.34 -1.90
C VAL A 89 -2.55 -15.25 -2.94
N LEU A 90 -3.42 -15.16 -3.95
CA LEU A 90 -3.32 -14.14 -5.00
C LEU A 90 -3.35 -12.73 -4.40
N HIS A 91 -4.23 -12.51 -3.42
CA HIS A 91 -4.30 -11.23 -2.71
C HIS A 91 -2.98 -10.85 -2.06
N HIS A 92 -2.37 -11.76 -1.30
CA HIS A 92 -1.07 -11.53 -0.63
C HIS A 92 0.08 -11.36 -1.62
N LEU A 93 0.03 -12.06 -2.74
CA LEU A 93 1.02 -11.91 -3.80
C LEU A 93 0.92 -10.53 -4.46
N MET A 94 -0.30 -10.03 -4.69
CA MET A 94 -0.55 -8.72 -5.28
C MET A 94 -0.05 -7.60 -4.37
N THR A 95 -0.37 -7.64 -3.08
CA THR A 95 0.07 -6.61 -2.13
C THR A 95 1.59 -6.59 -1.98
N TRP A 96 2.23 -7.76 -1.88
CA TRP A 96 3.69 -7.86 -1.85
C TRP A 96 4.32 -7.29 -3.13
N SER A 97 3.75 -7.62 -4.30
CA SER A 97 4.24 -7.11 -5.59
C SER A 97 4.09 -5.59 -5.70
N LEU A 98 2.95 -5.04 -5.27
CA LEU A 98 2.69 -3.60 -5.29
C LEU A 98 3.73 -2.82 -4.45
N ILE A 99 4.06 -3.31 -3.26
CA ILE A 99 5.07 -2.69 -2.39
C ILE A 99 6.46 -2.80 -3.03
N PHE A 100 6.81 -3.99 -3.56
CA PHE A 100 8.09 -4.22 -4.22
C PHE A 100 8.31 -3.32 -5.45
N PHE A 101 7.30 -3.19 -6.32
CA PHE A 101 7.39 -2.31 -7.49
C PHE A 101 7.37 -0.83 -7.10
N SER A 102 6.58 -0.44 -6.10
CA SER A 102 6.57 0.93 -5.59
C SER A 102 7.96 1.36 -5.11
N TYR A 103 8.66 0.50 -4.37
CA TYR A 103 10.02 0.78 -3.91
C TYR A 103 11.03 0.77 -5.07
N SER A 104 10.97 -0.24 -5.95
CA SER A 104 11.91 -0.37 -7.07
C SER A 104 11.84 0.80 -8.06
N LEU A 105 10.64 1.34 -8.31
CA LEU A 105 10.43 2.48 -9.23
C LEU A 105 10.66 3.85 -8.58
N ASN A 106 11.12 3.87 -7.33
CA ASN A 106 11.23 5.06 -6.48
C ASN A 106 9.92 5.86 -6.40
N MET A 107 8.79 5.15 -6.33
CA MET A 107 7.44 5.72 -6.18
C MET A 107 6.98 5.59 -4.71
N THR A 108 7.88 5.94 -3.79
CA THR A 108 7.72 5.74 -2.34
C THR A 108 6.75 6.75 -1.72
N SER A 109 6.70 8.00 -2.20
CA SER A 109 5.73 9.01 -1.75
C SER A 109 4.29 8.55 -2.00
N LEU A 110 3.95 8.18 -3.25
CA LEU A 110 2.62 7.67 -3.57
C LEU A 110 2.33 6.35 -2.84
N GLY A 111 3.27 5.41 -2.86
CA GLY A 111 3.05 4.10 -2.26
C GLY A 111 2.88 4.16 -0.73
N SER A 112 3.55 5.08 -0.03
CA SER A 112 3.38 5.28 1.41
C SER A 112 1.96 5.73 1.78
N ILE A 113 1.34 6.60 0.99
CA ILE A 113 -0.05 7.02 1.20
C ILE A 113 -1.02 5.88 0.88
N VAL A 114 -0.78 5.13 -0.20
CA VAL A 114 -1.56 3.92 -0.52
C VAL A 114 -1.50 2.92 0.65
N MET A 115 -0.30 2.67 1.19
CA MET A 115 -0.12 1.79 2.35
C MET A 115 -0.88 2.31 3.57
N LEU A 116 -0.79 3.60 3.90
CA LEU A 116 -1.51 4.19 5.03
C LEU A 116 -3.03 4.00 4.91
N VAL A 117 -3.59 4.33 3.75
CA VAL A 117 -5.04 4.22 3.48
C VAL A 117 -5.51 2.77 3.64
N HIS A 118 -4.76 1.81 3.11
CA HIS A 118 -5.11 0.39 3.24
C HIS A 118 -4.92 -0.13 4.68
N ASP A 119 -3.82 0.22 5.35
CA ASP A 119 -3.51 -0.23 6.70
C ASP A 119 -4.56 0.25 7.73
N VAL A 120 -5.06 1.49 7.60
CA VAL A 120 -6.13 2.01 8.47
C VAL A 120 -7.42 1.19 8.30
N THR A 121 -7.74 0.79 7.06
CA THR A 121 -8.91 -0.09 6.83
C THR A 121 -8.71 -1.48 7.40
N ASP A 122 -7.51 -2.04 7.27
CA ASP A 122 -7.19 -3.37 7.75
C ASP A 122 -7.14 -3.43 9.27
N LEU A 123 -6.74 -2.33 9.93
CA LEU A 123 -6.87 -2.15 11.36
C LEU A 123 -8.34 -2.26 11.80
N ALA A 124 -9.25 -1.54 11.15
CA ALA A 124 -10.68 -1.59 11.48
C ALA A 124 -11.26 -3.01 11.27
N VAL A 125 -10.87 -3.70 10.20
CA VAL A 125 -11.24 -5.11 9.95
C VAL A 125 -10.71 -6.04 11.03
N THR A 126 -9.48 -5.81 11.49
CA THR A 126 -8.87 -6.63 12.54
C THR A 126 -9.58 -6.44 13.88
N ILE A 127 -9.93 -5.20 14.23
CA ILE A 127 -10.72 -4.88 15.43
C ILE A 127 -12.10 -5.55 15.38
N PHE A 128 -12.78 -5.48 14.24
CA PHE A 128 -14.07 -6.15 14.05
C PHE A 128 -13.97 -7.67 14.22
N LYS A 129 -12.97 -8.30 13.58
CA LYS A 129 -12.72 -9.74 13.71
C LYS A 129 -12.45 -10.14 15.16
N LEU A 130 -11.70 -9.32 15.90
CA LEU A 130 -11.46 -9.55 17.32
C LEU A 130 -12.76 -9.39 18.12
N SER A 131 -13.56 -8.36 17.83
CA SER A 131 -14.86 -8.10 18.49
C SER A 131 -15.80 -9.31 18.43
N ILE A 132 -15.83 -10.04 17.31
CA ILE A 132 -16.60 -11.29 17.17
C ILE A 132 -16.16 -12.36 18.18
N ASP A 133 -14.87 -12.45 18.46
CA ASP A 133 -14.32 -13.50 19.31
C ASP A 133 -14.49 -13.20 20.82
N ILE A 134 -14.60 -11.94 21.22
CA ILE A 134 -14.57 -11.52 22.65
C ILE A 134 -15.81 -10.78 23.15
N THR A 135 -16.67 -10.23 22.28
CA THR A 135 -17.79 -9.35 22.68
C THR A 135 -19.16 -9.94 22.37
N PRO A 136 -20.23 -9.50 23.07
CA PRO A 136 -21.60 -9.87 22.74
C PRO A 136 -22.10 -9.22 21.44
N ILE A 137 -23.14 -9.81 20.84
CA ILE A 137 -23.64 -9.47 19.49
C ILE A 137 -24.00 -7.99 19.29
N ALA A 138 -24.43 -7.29 20.34
CA ALA A 138 -24.73 -5.86 20.28
C ALA A 138 -23.48 -5.02 19.93
N ILE A 139 -22.34 -5.32 20.55
CA ILE A 139 -21.06 -4.63 20.31
C ILE A 139 -20.49 -5.06 18.95
N GLN A 140 -20.68 -6.32 18.57
CA GLN A 140 -20.28 -6.83 17.24
C GLN A 140 -20.96 -6.02 16.13
N GLY A 141 -22.28 -5.77 16.23
CA GLY A 141 -23.02 -4.97 15.25
C GLY A 141 -22.49 -3.55 15.11
N THR A 142 -22.17 -2.88 16.22
CA THR A 142 -21.56 -1.54 16.19
C THR A 142 -20.17 -1.57 15.56
N SER A 143 -19.32 -2.52 15.95
CA SER A 143 -17.97 -2.65 15.39
C SER A 143 -17.97 -2.97 13.89
N TYR A 144 -18.95 -3.74 13.41
CA TYR A 144 -19.18 -3.98 11.99
C TYR A 144 -19.54 -2.68 11.26
N GLY A 145 -20.46 -1.89 11.82
CA GLY A 145 -20.86 -0.61 11.24
C GLY A 145 -19.68 0.36 11.10
N ILE A 146 -18.85 0.49 12.14
CA ILE A 146 -17.64 1.32 12.10
C ILE A 146 -16.68 0.81 11.04
N MET A 147 -16.40 -0.50 11.03
CA MET A 147 -15.52 -1.12 10.03
C MET A 147 -16.01 -0.84 8.61
N LEU A 148 -17.33 -0.95 8.36
CA LEU A 148 -17.92 -0.75 7.04
C LEU A 148 -17.75 0.70 6.58
N LEU A 149 -18.03 1.66 7.46
CA LEU A 149 -17.88 3.08 7.17
C LEU A 149 -16.42 3.43 6.87
N THR A 150 -15.48 2.94 7.69
CA THR A 150 -14.04 3.11 7.45
C THR A 150 -13.63 2.50 6.11
N TRP A 151 -14.07 1.28 5.81
CA TRP A 151 -13.73 0.60 4.56
C TRP A 151 -14.25 1.35 3.33
N VAL A 152 -15.52 1.78 3.35
CA VAL A 152 -16.12 2.56 2.25
C VAL A 152 -15.38 3.89 2.07
N TYR A 153 -15.14 4.62 3.16
CA TYR A 153 -14.49 5.92 3.10
C TYR A 153 -13.08 5.83 2.49
N PHE A 154 -12.22 4.96 3.03
CA PHE A 154 -10.83 4.89 2.60
C PHE A 154 -10.66 4.16 1.25
N ARG A 155 -11.32 3.01 1.03
CA ARG A 155 -11.11 2.20 -0.18
C ARG A 155 -12.00 2.59 -1.36
N LEU A 156 -13.20 3.11 -1.14
CA LEU A 156 -14.10 3.52 -2.24
C LEU A 156 -14.08 5.02 -2.52
N TRP A 157 -13.80 5.86 -1.53
CA TRP A 157 -13.76 7.31 -1.73
C TRP A 157 -12.33 7.84 -1.88
N ILE A 158 -11.51 7.74 -0.84
CA ILE A 158 -10.14 8.30 -0.86
C ILE A 158 -9.27 7.64 -1.93
N PHE A 159 -9.24 6.31 -2.00
CA PHE A 159 -8.34 5.63 -2.92
C PHE A 159 -8.61 5.96 -4.40
N PRO A 160 -9.80 5.73 -4.98
CA PRO A 160 -10.01 5.97 -6.40
C PRO A 160 -10.32 7.43 -6.76
N PHE A 161 -11.17 8.12 -6.00
CA PHE A 161 -11.62 9.46 -6.41
C PHE A 161 -10.62 10.55 -6.04
N TYR A 162 -9.87 10.37 -4.95
CA TYR A 162 -8.89 11.35 -4.54
C TYR A 162 -7.50 10.94 -5.05
N LEU A 163 -6.98 9.79 -4.64
CA LEU A 163 -5.59 9.42 -4.92
C LEU A 163 -5.30 9.24 -6.41
N ILE A 164 -6.11 8.45 -7.13
CA ILE A 164 -5.92 8.19 -8.56
C ILE A 164 -6.21 9.45 -9.39
N HIS A 165 -7.19 10.25 -9.00
CA HIS A 165 -7.51 11.49 -9.72
C HIS A 165 -6.38 12.52 -9.62
N HIS A 166 -5.86 12.76 -8.42
CA HIS A 166 -4.72 13.66 -8.22
C HIS A 166 -3.48 13.16 -8.95
N LEU A 167 -3.21 11.85 -8.88
CA LEU A 167 -2.13 11.22 -9.63
C LEU A 167 -2.26 11.47 -11.14
N TYR A 168 -3.45 11.29 -11.71
CA TYR A 168 -3.70 11.52 -13.13
C TYR A 168 -3.51 12.99 -13.52
N TRP A 169 -3.99 13.90 -12.68
CA TRP A 169 -3.86 15.34 -12.91
C TRP A 169 -2.41 15.81 -12.86
N GLU A 170 -1.63 15.38 -11.86
CA GLU A 170 -0.20 15.70 -11.72
C GLU A 170 0.61 15.17 -12.91
N CYS A 171 0.33 13.92 -13.33
CA CYS A 171 0.94 13.31 -14.51
C CYS A 171 0.65 14.08 -15.82
N TYR A 172 -0.61 14.47 -16.03
CA TYR A 172 -1.04 15.13 -17.28
C TYR A 172 -0.68 16.62 -17.32
N GLY A 173 -0.76 17.32 -16.18
CA GLY A 173 -0.51 18.75 -16.08
C GLY A 173 0.98 19.08 -16.19
N ASP A 174 1.81 18.44 -15.38
CA ASP A 174 3.22 18.81 -15.25
C ASP A 174 4.17 17.98 -16.15
N ASN A 175 3.63 17.02 -16.90
CA ASN A 175 4.39 16.05 -17.72
C ASN A 175 5.44 15.24 -16.92
N VAL A 176 5.33 15.21 -15.58
CA VAL A 176 6.21 14.45 -14.69
C VAL A 176 5.63 13.05 -14.47
N CYS A 177 5.42 12.31 -15.55
CA CYS A 177 5.08 10.89 -15.44
C CYS A 177 6.35 10.10 -15.11
N PRO A 178 6.34 9.21 -14.09
CA PRO A 178 7.43 8.28 -13.90
C PRO A 178 7.55 7.40 -15.14
N LYS A 179 8.60 7.65 -15.93
CA LYS A 179 8.92 6.78 -17.07
C LYS A 179 9.44 5.49 -16.48
N VAL A 180 8.63 4.43 -16.54
CA VAL A 180 9.04 3.10 -16.13
C VAL A 180 10.31 2.76 -16.87
N ASN A 181 11.43 2.69 -16.16
CA ASN A 181 12.71 2.40 -16.77
C ASN A 181 12.73 0.93 -17.19
N TYR A 182 12.55 0.67 -18.48
CA TYR A 182 12.53 -0.68 -19.04
C TYR A 182 13.83 -1.44 -18.78
N SER A 183 14.96 -0.78 -18.50
CA SER A 183 16.20 -1.46 -18.14
C SER A 183 16.09 -2.20 -16.81
N MET A 184 15.34 -1.65 -15.85
CA MET A 184 15.12 -2.27 -14.54
C MET A 184 14.11 -3.41 -14.63
N LEU A 185 13.04 -3.26 -15.41
CA LEU A 185 12.11 -4.35 -15.71
C LEU A 185 12.81 -5.53 -16.40
N ASN A 186 13.71 -5.24 -17.35
CA ASN A 186 14.49 -6.27 -18.03
C ASN A 186 15.50 -6.96 -17.09
N MET A 187 16.02 -6.24 -16.08
CA MET A 187 16.88 -6.81 -15.03
C MET A 187 16.10 -7.68 -14.03
N LEU A 188 14.88 -7.29 -13.67
CA LEU A 188 14.04 -8.00 -12.69
C LEU A 188 13.32 -9.22 -13.29
N PHE A 189 12.87 -9.13 -14.53
CA PHE A 189 12.09 -10.18 -15.20
C PHE A 189 12.87 -10.94 -16.27
N GLY A 190 14.14 -10.61 -16.50
CA GLY A 190 14.99 -11.31 -17.45
C GLY A 190 14.51 -11.24 -18.91
N PHE A 191 13.66 -10.27 -19.27
CA PHE A 191 13.31 -10.02 -20.67
C PHE A 191 14.49 -9.38 -21.39
N SER A 192 15.50 -10.19 -21.70
CA SER A 192 16.53 -9.85 -22.66
C SER A 192 15.87 -9.74 -24.05
N ASN A 193 15.82 -8.53 -24.59
CA ASN A 193 15.68 -8.22 -26.01
C ASN A 193 14.45 -8.75 -26.77
N ALA A 194 13.25 -8.25 -26.47
CA ALA A 194 12.09 -8.42 -27.36
C ALA A 194 11.62 -7.12 -28.06
N VAL A 195 12.21 -5.96 -27.77
CA VAL A 195 11.76 -4.66 -28.31
C VAL A 195 12.71 -4.05 -29.36
N SER A 196 13.76 -4.77 -29.77
CA SER A 196 14.67 -4.35 -30.86
C SER A 196 14.25 -4.85 -32.25
N LEU A 197 12.94 -5.01 -32.54
CA LEU A 197 12.44 -5.40 -33.87
C LEU A 197 11.34 -4.48 -34.41
N LYS A 198 11.42 -3.17 -34.14
CA LYS A 198 10.58 -2.19 -34.84
C LYS A 198 11.29 -0.94 -35.34
N SER A 199 12.61 -1.01 -35.54
CA SER A 199 13.38 0.04 -36.24
C SER A 199 14.05 -0.43 -37.53
N SER A 200 13.81 -1.66 -38.00
CA SER A 200 14.35 -2.15 -39.29
C SER A 200 13.31 -2.17 -40.43
N VAL A 201 12.11 -1.62 -40.22
CA VAL A 201 11.13 -1.38 -41.29
C VAL A 201 11.11 0.11 -41.63
N ASN A 202 12.28 0.61 -42.01
CA ASN A 202 12.48 1.83 -42.81
C ASN A 202 13.99 1.98 -43.05
N ARG A 203 14.51 1.12 -43.92
CA ARG A 203 15.64 1.44 -44.79
C ARG A 203 15.50 0.66 -46.09
#